data_AF-A0A2G8RI54-F1
#
_entry.id   AF-A0A2G8RI54-F1
#
_cell.length_a   1.000
_cell.length_b   1.000
_cell.length_c   1.000
_cell.angle_alpha   90.00
_cell.angle_beta   90.00
_cell.angle_gamma   90.00
#
_symmetry.space_group_name_H-M   'P 1'
#
loop_
_entity.id
_entity.type
_entity.pdbx_description
1 polymer ?
#
loop_
_entity_poly.entity_id
_entity_poly.type
_entity_poly.pdbx_seq_one_letter_code
_entity_poly.pdbx_strand_id
1 'polypeptide(L)'
;MTRLTIFHTFIVATLCAAASTAAAQETGDIETLRQRALELVNASRSEAGLSDLTLGPILNDAAQGHAADMIARDFYAHVGPDGGTPFDRFLAAGGSRWGLSGENIATCSGCTLPPDIERLEAFHEGWMQSPGHRDNILSEGFNRFGFGIAG
;
A
#
# COMPACT_ATOMS: atom_id res chain seq x y z
N MET A 1 -17.44 0.25 -29.76
CA MET A 1 -17.69 -0.30 -28.41
C MET A 1 -16.47 -1.13 -28.03
N THR A 2 -15.54 -0.54 -27.29
CA THR A 2 -14.42 -1.26 -26.68
C THR A 2 -14.20 -0.57 -25.34
N ARG A 3 -14.79 -1.11 -24.28
CA ARG A 3 -14.49 -0.65 -22.91
C ARG A 3 -13.07 -1.11 -22.62
N LEU A 4 -12.12 -0.18 -22.72
CA LEU A 4 -10.73 -0.38 -22.31
C LEU A 4 -10.71 -0.33 -20.78
N THR A 5 -10.67 -1.48 -20.12
CA THR A 5 -10.57 -1.56 -18.66
C THR A 5 -9.14 -1.18 -18.26
N ILE A 6 -8.94 0.10 -17.93
CA ILE A 6 -7.69 0.61 -17.38
C ILE A 6 -7.68 0.21 -15.89
N PHE A 7 -6.68 -0.57 -15.49
CA PHE A 7 -6.48 -0.94 -14.08
C PHE A 7 -5.68 0.16 -13.42
N HIS A 8 -6.29 0.84 -12.47
CA HIS A 8 -5.59 1.86 -11.73
C HIS A 8 -5.43 1.37 -10.27
N THR A 9 -4.32 1.74 -9.64
CA THR A 9 -3.86 1.20 -8.36
C THR A 9 -3.52 2.27 -7.33
N PHE A 10 -3.73 1.97 -6.04
CA PHE A 10 -3.22 2.70 -4.89
C PHE A 10 -2.33 1.81 -3.96
N ILE A 11 -1.16 2.29 -3.50
CA ILE A 11 -0.14 1.58 -2.66
C ILE A 11 0.06 2.26 -1.30
N VAL A 12 0.38 1.48 -0.24
CA VAL A 12 0.73 1.93 1.13
C VAL A 12 1.89 1.11 1.75
N ALA A 13 2.85 1.75 2.47
CA ALA A 13 3.98 1.09 3.19
C ALA A 13 4.30 1.66 4.60
N THR A 14 4.73 0.83 5.61
CA THR A 14 5.18 1.26 6.99
C THR A 14 6.15 0.28 7.74
N LEU A 15 6.65 0.58 8.97
CA LEU A 15 7.96 0.18 9.54
C LEU A 15 8.06 -0.23 11.06
N CYS A 16 8.65 -1.40 11.44
CA CYS A 16 9.44 -1.72 12.70
C CYS A 16 10.04 -3.18 12.81
N ALA A 17 11.04 -3.49 13.69
CA ALA A 17 11.87 -4.74 13.68
C ALA A 17 11.61 -5.81 14.80
N ALA A 18 11.63 -7.14 14.47
CA ALA A 18 12.38 -8.25 15.16
C ALA A 18 11.95 -9.74 14.87
N ALA A 19 12.98 -10.63 14.82
CA ALA A 19 13.21 -12.10 14.97
C ALA A 19 12.14 -13.24 14.79
N SER A 20 12.59 -14.32 14.12
CA SER A 20 11.83 -15.39 13.46
C SER A 20 11.37 -16.63 14.29
N THR A 21 10.05 -16.82 14.34
CA THR A 21 9.29 -18.08 14.08
C THR A 21 8.31 -17.88 12.90
N ALA A 22 8.72 -16.97 12.00
CA ALA A 22 7.90 -16.05 11.24
C ALA A 22 6.98 -16.65 10.15
N ALA A 23 7.45 -17.58 9.31
CA ALA A 23 6.87 -17.70 7.95
C ALA A 23 5.36 -18.06 7.87
N ALA A 24 4.84 -18.94 8.73
CA ALA A 24 3.43 -19.36 8.66
C ALA A 24 2.47 -18.45 9.44
N GLN A 25 2.95 -17.83 10.53
CA GLN A 25 2.17 -16.89 11.34
C GLN A 25 2.24 -15.46 10.76
N GLU A 26 3.34 -15.09 10.11
CA GLU A 26 3.49 -13.82 9.40
C GLU A 26 2.72 -13.76 8.09
N THR A 27 2.56 -14.87 7.37
CA THR A 27 1.73 -14.88 6.15
C THR A 27 0.23 -14.73 6.49
N GLY A 28 -0.23 -15.34 7.59
CA GLY A 28 -1.61 -15.19 8.07
C GLY A 28 -1.89 -13.80 8.63
N ASP A 29 -0.89 -13.20 9.28
CA ASP A 29 -1.00 -11.86 9.83
C ASP A 29 -0.96 -10.77 8.75
N ILE A 30 -0.03 -10.83 7.79
CA ILE A 30 0.05 -9.84 6.71
C ILE A 30 -1.21 -9.82 5.82
N GLU A 31 -1.82 -10.97 5.55
CA GLU A 31 -3.05 -11.01 4.77
C GLU A 31 -4.23 -10.38 5.54
N THR A 32 -4.27 -10.58 6.86
CA THR A 32 -5.23 -9.89 7.73
C THR A 32 -5.03 -8.38 7.72
N LEU A 33 -3.78 -7.91 7.79
CA LEU A 33 -3.45 -6.48 7.70
C LEU A 33 -3.81 -5.88 6.34
N ARG A 34 -3.54 -6.60 5.24
CA ARG A 34 -3.92 -6.18 3.88
C ARG A 34 -5.43 -6.04 3.74
N GLN A 35 -6.17 -7.01 4.24
CA GLN A 35 -7.63 -6.99 4.22
C GLN A 35 -8.17 -5.82 5.05
N ARG A 36 -7.63 -5.59 6.25
CA ARG A 36 -8.02 -4.45 7.09
C ARG A 36 -7.70 -3.11 6.43
N ALA A 37 -6.51 -2.96 5.84
CA ALA A 37 -6.13 -1.75 5.13
C ALA A 37 -7.04 -1.47 3.92
N LEU A 38 -7.43 -2.52 3.18
CA LEU A 38 -8.40 -2.41 2.09
C LEU A 38 -9.77 -1.92 2.61
N GLU A 39 -10.27 -2.49 3.70
CA GLU A 39 -11.55 -2.10 4.30
C GLU A 39 -11.59 -0.63 4.69
N LEU A 40 -10.51 -0.12 5.31
CA LEU A 40 -10.39 1.28 5.68
C LEU A 40 -10.42 2.20 4.45
N VAL A 41 -9.66 1.86 3.41
CA VAL A 41 -9.65 2.58 2.13
C VAL A 41 -11.03 2.55 1.47
N ASN A 42 -11.66 1.39 1.39
CA ASN A 42 -12.98 1.24 0.77
C ASN A 42 -14.08 1.95 1.56
N ALA A 43 -14.00 2.00 2.89
CA ALA A 43 -14.93 2.79 3.70
C ALA A 43 -14.89 4.28 3.28
N SER A 44 -13.70 4.87 3.22
CA SER A 44 -13.54 6.27 2.77
C SER A 44 -13.95 6.49 1.32
N ARG A 45 -13.70 5.51 0.43
CA ARG A 45 -14.13 5.58 -0.97
C ARG A 45 -15.65 5.50 -1.10
N SER A 46 -16.29 4.60 -0.37
CA SER A 46 -17.75 4.46 -0.34
C SER A 46 -18.43 5.73 0.19
N GLU A 47 -17.89 6.34 1.26
CA GLU A 47 -18.37 7.63 1.77
C GLU A 47 -18.27 8.76 0.73
N ALA A 48 -17.26 8.70 -0.13
CA ALA A 48 -17.09 9.64 -1.25
C ALA A 48 -17.88 9.24 -2.52
N GLY A 49 -18.67 8.17 -2.49
CA GLY A 49 -19.45 7.68 -3.64
C GLY A 49 -18.63 7.00 -4.73
N LEU A 50 -17.41 6.55 -4.41
CA LEU A 50 -16.50 5.85 -5.32
C LEU A 50 -16.66 4.33 -5.22
N SER A 51 -16.27 3.62 -6.29
CA SER A 51 -16.24 2.16 -6.27
C SER A 51 -15.12 1.61 -5.40
N ASP A 52 -15.44 0.50 -4.73
CA ASP A 52 -14.50 -0.29 -3.95
C ASP A 52 -13.35 -0.83 -4.80
N LEU A 53 -12.18 -0.88 -4.17
CA LEU A 53 -10.99 -1.55 -4.68
C LEU A 53 -11.02 -3.03 -4.31
N THR A 54 -10.21 -3.82 -5.00
CA THR A 54 -9.95 -5.23 -4.66
C THR A 54 -8.45 -5.42 -4.44
N LEU A 55 -8.05 -6.29 -3.51
CA LEU A 55 -6.64 -6.65 -3.34
C LEU A 55 -6.05 -7.16 -4.66
N GLY A 56 -4.86 -6.66 -4.99
CA GLY A 56 -4.09 -7.08 -6.15
C GLY A 56 -2.76 -7.69 -5.72
N PRO A 57 -2.49 -8.98 -6.01
CA PRO A 57 -1.25 -9.64 -5.56
C PRO A 57 0.01 -8.95 -6.08
N ILE A 58 0.02 -8.50 -7.34
CA ILE A 58 1.10 -7.71 -7.94
C ILE A 58 1.41 -6.45 -7.12
N LEU A 59 0.39 -5.86 -6.52
CA LEU A 59 0.51 -4.61 -5.77
C LEU A 59 0.91 -4.84 -4.34
N ASN A 60 0.45 -5.94 -3.76
CA ASN A 60 0.97 -6.43 -2.50
C ASN A 60 2.49 -6.67 -2.60
N ASP A 61 2.94 -7.29 -3.70
CA ASP A 61 4.36 -7.53 -3.94
C ASP A 61 5.14 -6.21 -4.13
N ALA A 62 4.62 -5.28 -4.94
CA ALA A 62 5.24 -3.98 -5.15
C ALA A 62 5.32 -3.15 -3.85
N ALA A 63 4.24 -3.12 -3.06
CA ALA A 63 4.16 -2.41 -1.79
C ALA A 63 5.11 -3.01 -0.75
N GLN A 64 5.11 -4.34 -0.62
CA GLN A 64 5.96 -5.08 0.31
C GLN A 64 7.43 -4.89 -0.02
N GLY A 65 7.79 -4.96 -1.32
CA GLY A 65 9.13 -4.71 -1.80
C GLY A 65 9.60 -3.29 -1.47
N HIS A 66 8.75 -2.28 -1.67
CA HIS A 66 9.13 -0.90 -1.36
C HIS A 66 9.30 -0.63 0.14
N ALA A 67 8.40 -1.17 0.98
CA ALA A 67 8.53 -1.07 2.43
C ALA A 67 9.87 -1.65 2.91
N ALA A 68 10.22 -2.85 2.40
CA ALA A 68 11.49 -3.52 2.73
C ALA A 68 12.71 -2.77 2.18
N ASP A 69 12.62 -2.16 1.00
CA ASP A 69 13.71 -1.38 0.40
C ASP A 69 14.00 -0.09 1.20
N MET A 70 12.94 0.62 1.62
CA MET A 70 13.04 1.80 2.48
C MET A 70 13.82 1.51 3.77
N ILE A 71 13.59 0.33 4.37
CA ILE A 71 14.35 -0.18 5.51
C ILE A 71 15.79 -0.50 5.14
N ALA A 72 15.97 -1.37 4.14
CA ALA A 72 17.25 -1.98 3.86
C ALA A 72 18.29 -0.93 3.42
N ARG A 73 17.82 0.17 2.84
CA ARG A 73 18.66 1.25 2.29
C ARG A 73 18.51 2.58 3.03
N ASP A 74 17.87 2.57 4.20
CA ASP A 74 17.73 3.72 5.11
C ASP A 74 17.22 4.99 4.42
N PHE A 75 16.05 4.90 3.77
CA PHE A 75 15.41 6.05 3.14
C PHE A 75 13.88 6.02 3.31
N TYR A 76 13.26 7.20 3.21
CA TYR A 76 11.80 7.35 3.27
C TYR A 76 11.33 8.30 2.16
N ALA A 77 11.04 7.72 0.99
CA ALA A 77 10.61 8.46 -0.19
C ALA A 77 9.92 7.55 -1.20
N HIS A 78 8.98 8.11 -1.97
CA HIS A 78 8.29 7.40 -3.06
C HIS A 78 9.25 6.92 -4.17
N VAL A 79 10.31 7.68 -4.42
CA VAL A 79 11.33 7.38 -5.43
C VAL A 79 12.54 6.80 -4.72
N GLY A 80 12.99 5.63 -5.17
CA GLY A 80 14.15 4.95 -4.62
C GLY A 80 15.44 5.74 -4.87
N PRO A 81 16.53 5.48 -4.13
CA PRO A 81 17.82 6.16 -4.32
C PRO A 81 18.45 5.92 -5.71
N ASP A 82 17.98 4.91 -6.43
CA ASP A 82 18.35 4.60 -7.83
C ASP A 82 17.42 5.28 -8.87
N GLY A 83 16.44 6.04 -8.42
CA GLY A 83 15.46 6.72 -9.27
C GLY A 83 14.20 5.91 -9.58
N GLY A 84 14.06 4.69 -9.05
CA GLY A 84 12.88 3.85 -9.30
C GLY A 84 11.59 4.45 -8.73
N THR A 85 10.58 4.62 -9.58
CA THR A 85 9.27 5.20 -9.21
C THR A 85 8.28 4.12 -8.72
N PRO A 86 7.14 4.50 -8.09
CA PRO A 86 6.08 3.54 -7.76
C PRO A 86 5.58 2.76 -8.98
N PHE A 87 5.50 3.40 -10.15
CA PHE A 87 5.08 2.74 -11.38
C PHE A 87 6.13 1.75 -11.88
N ASP A 88 7.43 2.06 -11.78
CA ASP A 88 8.49 1.12 -12.13
C ASP A 88 8.44 -0.13 -11.25
N ARG A 89 8.19 0.04 -9.94
CA ARG A 89 7.99 -1.08 -9.02
C ARG A 89 6.77 -1.92 -9.36
N PHE A 90 5.65 -1.27 -9.72
CA PHE A 90 4.46 -1.97 -10.21
C PHE A 90 4.77 -2.80 -11.46
N LEU A 91 5.48 -2.25 -12.44
CA LEU A 91 5.88 -2.99 -13.65
C LEU A 91 6.83 -4.14 -13.33
N ALA A 92 7.81 -3.92 -12.45
CA ALA A 92 8.76 -4.95 -12.03
C ALA A 92 8.07 -6.13 -11.32
N ALA A 93 6.98 -5.87 -10.59
CA ALA A 93 6.13 -6.89 -9.95
C ALA A 93 5.19 -7.62 -10.94
N GLY A 94 5.24 -7.31 -12.24
CA GLY A 94 4.39 -7.92 -13.27
C GLY A 94 3.16 -7.10 -13.66
N GLY A 95 3.12 -5.82 -13.26
CA GLY A 95 2.08 -4.87 -13.61
C GLY A 95 1.99 -4.57 -15.11
N SER A 96 0.83 -4.04 -15.52
CA SER A 96 0.58 -3.64 -16.91
C SER A 96 1.06 -2.21 -17.18
N ARG A 97 1.79 -2.01 -18.28
CA ARG A 97 2.16 -0.66 -18.77
C ARG A 97 0.99 0.26 -19.09
N TRP A 98 -0.22 -0.30 -19.21
CA TRP A 98 -1.45 0.43 -19.46
C TRP A 98 -2.22 0.75 -18.18
N GLY A 99 -1.67 0.38 -17.02
CA GLY A 99 -2.24 0.72 -15.73
C GLY A 99 -1.81 2.09 -15.24
N LEU A 100 -2.40 2.52 -14.13
CA LEU A 100 -1.97 3.69 -13.36
C LEU A 100 -1.68 3.27 -11.92
N SER A 101 -0.75 3.97 -11.26
CA SER A 101 -0.41 3.73 -9.85
C SER A 101 -0.30 5.05 -9.08
N GLY A 102 -0.94 5.14 -7.93
CA GLY A 102 -0.69 6.11 -6.87
C GLY A 102 -0.11 5.41 -5.65
N GLU A 103 0.58 6.17 -4.80
CA GLU A 103 1.23 5.64 -3.60
C GLU A 103 1.10 6.64 -2.45
N ASN A 104 0.72 6.12 -1.29
CA ASN A 104 0.92 6.73 0.01
C ASN A 104 1.98 5.93 0.76
N ILE A 105 2.71 6.57 1.66
CA ILE A 105 3.64 5.90 2.57
C ILE A 105 3.44 6.47 3.98
N ALA A 106 3.72 5.67 4.99
CA ALA A 106 3.73 6.09 6.38
C ALA A 106 4.93 5.48 7.10
N THR A 107 5.38 6.10 8.19
CA THR A 107 6.41 5.56 9.07
C THR A 107 6.01 5.73 10.52
N CYS A 108 6.50 4.86 11.38
CA CYS A 108 6.35 4.98 12.82
C CYS A 108 7.65 4.56 13.51
N SER A 109 8.14 5.39 14.41
CA SER A 109 9.27 5.04 15.27
C SER A 109 8.77 4.40 16.57
N GLY A 110 9.29 3.21 16.90
CA GLY A 110 8.96 2.51 18.15
C GLY A 110 7.61 1.77 18.14
N CYS A 111 7.01 1.56 16.97
CA CYS A 111 5.83 0.71 16.81
C CYS A 111 6.17 -0.79 16.97
N THR A 112 5.20 -1.63 17.29
CA THR A 112 5.38 -3.09 17.21
C THR A 112 5.27 -3.54 15.76
N LEU A 113 6.02 -4.59 15.38
CA LEU A 113 5.81 -5.33 14.14
C LEU A 113 5.40 -6.77 14.46
N PRO A 114 4.34 -7.31 13.83
CA PRO A 114 3.38 -6.58 13.01
C PRO A 114 2.60 -5.52 13.83
N PRO A 115 2.10 -4.45 13.19
CA PRO A 115 1.26 -3.46 13.84
C PRO A 115 -0.07 -4.11 14.23
N ASP A 116 -0.66 -3.58 15.30
CA ASP A 116 -2.06 -3.85 15.59
C ASP A 116 -3.00 -3.10 14.65
N ILE A 117 -4.30 -3.42 14.76
CA ILE A 117 -5.35 -2.81 13.95
C ILE A 117 -5.49 -1.32 14.24
N GLU A 118 -5.30 -0.89 15.49
CA GLU A 118 -5.35 0.53 15.89
C GLU A 118 -4.27 1.34 15.18
N ARG A 119 -3.08 0.77 14.99
CA ARG A 119 -2.01 1.42 14.24
C ARG A 119 -2.34 1.58 12.75
N LEU A 120 -2.99 0.59 12.13
CA LEU A 120 -3.46 0.69 10.74
C LEU A 120 -4.52 1.80 10.59
N GLU A 121 -5.45 1.89 11.55
CA GLU A 121 -6.44 2.96 11.61
C GLU A 121 -5.77 4.34 11.73
N ALA A 122 -4.78 4.48 12.61
CA ALA A 122 -4.03 5.71 12.76
C ALA A 122 -3.29 6.13 11.47
N PHE A 123 -2.69 5.20 10.72
CA PHE A 123 -2.09 5.52 9.43
C PHE A 123 -3.13 5.97 8.40
N HIS A 124 -4.26 5.28 8.32
CA HIS A 124 -5.35 5.64 7.42
C HIS A 124 -5.92 7.03 7.74
N GLU A 125 -6.21 7.31 9.01
CA GLU A 125 -6.65 8.62 9.47
C GLU A 125 -5.64 9.72 9.11
N GLY A 126 -4.34 9.46 9.32
CA GLY A 126 -3.26 10.36 8.94
C GLY A 126 -3.24 10.68 7.45
N TRP A 127 -3.46 9.69 6.57
CA TRP A 127 -3.60 9.93 5.14
C TRP A 127 -4.86 10.73 4.80
N MET A 128 -6.00 10.41 5.42
CA MET A 128 -7.25 11.13 5.16
C MET A 128 -7.23 12.58 5.64
N GLN A 129 -6.40 12.92 6.63
CA GLN A 129 -6.18 14.30 7.09
C GLN A 129 -5.16 15.07 6.24
N SER A 130 -4.41 14.39 5.37
CA SER A 130 -3.38 14.99 4.53
C SER A 130 -3.89 15.14 3.08
N PRO A 131 -4.00 16.37 2.52
CA PRO A 131 -4.62 16.58 1.21
C PRO A 131 -4.06 15.69 0.09
N GLY A 132 -2.74 15.62 -0.07
CA GLY A 132 -2.12 14.81 -1.14
C GLY A 132 -2.35 13.30 -0.98
N HIS A 133 -2.31 12.81 0.26
CA HIS A 133 -2.56 11.40 0.54
C HIS A 133 -4.05 11.03 0.37
N ARG A 134 -4.95 11.93 0.81
CA ARG A 134 -6.40 11.80 0.63
C ARG A 134 -6.77 11.80 -0.84
N ASP A 135 -6.17 12.67 -1.63
CA ASP A 135 -6.42 12.75 -3.07
C ASP A 135 -6.08 11.43 -3.77
N ASN A 136 -5.00 10.75 -3.36
CA ASN A 136 -4.70 9.42 -3.88
C ASN A 136 -5.76 8.37 -3.49
N ILE A 137 -6.20 8.32 -2.22
CA ILE A 137 -7.24 7.38 -1.75
C ILE A 137 -8.56 7.57 -2.51
N LEU A 138 -8.93 8.82 -2.77
CA LEU A 138 -10.20 9.21 -3.41
C LEU A 138 -10.08 9.46 -4.91
N SER A 139 -8.96 9.10 -5.53
CA SER A 139 -8.82 9.20 -6.97
C SER A 139 -9.73 8.20 -7.68
N GLU A 140 -10.40 8.69 -8.72
CA GLU A 140 -11.18 7.88 -9.64
C GLU A 140 -10.29 6.98 -10.50
N GLY A 141 -10.89 5.97 -11.15
CA GLY A 141 -10.18 5.03 -12.01
C GLY A 141 -9.55 3.86 -11.24
N PHE A 142 -9.16 4.05 -9.97
CA PHE A 142 -8.61 2.98 -9.13
C PHE A 142 -9.59 1.80 -8.97
N ASN A 143 -9.10 0.58 -9.19
CA ASN A 143 -9.85 -0.68 -9.05
C ASN A 143 -9.05 -1.80 -8.36
N ARG A 144 -7.79 -1.53 -8.00
CA ARG A 144 -6.93 -2.45 -7.26
C ARG A 144 -6.19 -1.72 -6.14
N PHE A 145 -5.88 -2.46 -5.08
CA PHE A 145 -5.16 -1.98 -3.92
C PHE A 145 -4.04 -2.97 -3.55
N GLY A 146 -2.93 -2.44 -3.04
CA GLY A 146 -1.86 -3.25 -2.46
C GLY A 146 -1.35 -2.63 -1.17
N PHE A 147 -0.96 -3.50 -0.24
CA PHE A 147 -0.40 -3.09 1.05
C PHE A 147 0.83 -3.93 1.41
N GLY A 148 1.83 -3.25 1.95
CA GLY A 148 3.08 -3.85 2.41
C GLY A 148 3.57 -3.21 3.69
N ILE A 149 4.36 -3.96 4.46
CA ILE A 149 4.91 -3.48 5.73
C ILE A 149 6.23 -4.16 6.05
N ALA A 150 7.21 -3.43 6.56
CA ALA A 150 8.51 -3.99 6.91
C ALA A 150 9.20 -3.08 7.90
N GLY A 151 9.78 -3.61 8.98
CA GLY A 151 10.87 -2.92 9.64
C GLY A 151 11.80 -3.74 10.47
#